data_AF-A0A970EC64-F1
#
_entry.id   AF-A0A970EC64-F1
#
_cell.length_a   1.000
_cell.length_b   1.000
_cell.length_c   1.000
_cell.angle_alpha   90.00
_cell.angle_beta   90.00
_cell.angle_gamma   90.00
#
_symmetry.space_group_name_H-M   'P 1'
#
loop_
_entity.id
_entity.type
_entity.pdbx_description
1 polymer ?
#
loop_
_entity_poly.entity_id
_entity_poly.type
_entity_poly.pdbx_seq_one_letter_code
_entity_poly.pdbx_strand_id
1 'polypeptide(L)'
;MDKCLLSIDWDYFIYTRDNRGTHLENTRSMIDLWYKKFLQAKARGEDMQKAYRLSPEVDAFWPKIKKRFKLDADTKAYVSDSHALSYKIAKEENCTVVYLFDAHADLGYGGLSSLNFEVNCSNWLGKLLKEGQINEANIFYSPYTVEKPEYFNPMNSIYNIRYLDFSNFKQDVAVSAIHVCRSGAWTPPWLDNKFKQFIDGMGIPYKTMSCPERKWDPDHISFSDQINYLMA
;
A
#
# COMPACT_ATOMS: atom_id res chain seq x y z
N MET A 1 -22.82 0.32 15.01
CA MET A 1 -21.77 -0.51 14.37
C MET A 1 -20.61 0.40 14.07
N ASP A 2 -19.40 -0.04 14.40
CA ASP A 2 -18.19 0.70 14.03
C ASP A 2 -18.08 0.79 12.51
N LYS A 3 -17.65 1.94 12.02
CA LYS A 3 -17.43 2.16 10.59
C LYS A 3 -16.02 1.72 10.25
N CYS A 4 -15.89 0.82 9.28
CA CYS A 4 -14.62 0.17 8.96
C CYS A 4 -14.04 0.72 7.65
N LEU A 5 -12.76 1.07 7.68
CA LEU A 5 -11.93 1.24 6.48
C LEU A 5 -11.15 -0.07 6.24
N LEU A 6 -11.37 -0.68 5.08
CA LEU A 6 -10.49 -1.73 4.56
C LEU A 6 -9.44 -1.08 3.65
N SER A 7 -8.21 -0.96 4.15
CA SER A 7 -7.08 -0.36 3.45
C SER A 7 -6.13 -1.44 2.95
N ILE A 8 -5.80 -1.41 1.66
CA ILE A 8 -4.96 -2.42 1.00
C ILE A 8 -3.86 -1.70 0.23
N ASP A 9 -2.60 -1.97 0.58
CA ASP A 9 -1.45 -1.59 -0.24
C ASP A 9 -1.15 -2.69 -1.25
N TRP A 10 -0.89 -2.31 -2.50
CA TRP A 10 -0.49 -3.23 -3.55
C TRP A 10 0.82 -3.95 -3.25
N ASP A 11 1.71 -3.31 -2.50
CA ASP A 11 2.99 -3.87 -2.14
C ASP A 11 2.90 -5.07 -1.16
N TYR A 12 1.72 -5.27 -0.56
CA TYR A 12 1.35 -6.46 0.22
C TYR A 12 1.58 -7.74 -0.58
N PHE A 13 1.34 -7.69 -1.89
CA PHE A 13 1.44 -8.86 -2.77
C PHE A 13 2.81 -9.01 -3.41
N ILE A 14 3.71 -8.05 -3.26
CA ILE A 14 4.94 -8.03 -4.03
C ILE A 14 6.07 -8.59 -3.18
N TYR A 15 6.68 -9.66 -3.66
CA TYR A 15 7.97 -10.13 -3.16
C TYR A 15 9.09 -9.40 -3.90
N THR A 16 10.09 -8.95 -3.15
CA THR A 16 11.38 -8.51 -3.71
C THR A 16 12.52 -8.93 -2.80
N ARG A 17 13.69 -9.15 -3.39
CA ARG A 17 14.96 -9.34 -2.65
C ARG A 17 15.66 -8.02 -2.37
N ASP A 18 15.29 -6.97 -3.08
CA ASP A 18 15.95 -5.68 -3.00
C ASP A 18 15.43 -4.91 -1.79
N ASN A 19 16.31 -4.12 -1.18
CA ASN A 19 15.87 -3.17 -0.16
C ASN A 19 14.90 -2.16 -0.80
N ARG A 20 13.67 -2.08 -0.28
CA ARG A 20 12.62 -1.18 -0.78
C ARG A 20 12.97 0.30 -0.57
N GLY A 21 13.91 0.60 0.34
CA GLY A 21 14.43 1.94 0.56
C GLY A 21 13.39 2.93 1.08
N THR A 22 13.84 4.12 1.47
CA THR A 22 12.97 5.23 1.84
C THR A 22 12.90 6.21 0.66
N HIS A 23 11.68 6.48 0.20
CA HIS A 23 11.42 7.34 -0.95
C HIS A 23 10.34 8.36 -0.59
N LEU A 24 10.56 9.62 -0.99
CA LEU A 24 9.48 10.61 -1.00
C LEU A 24 8.57 10.31 -2.19
N GLU A 25 7.25 10.31 -1.99
CA GLU A 25 6.28 10.06 -3.04
C GLU A 25 6.20 11.25 -4.00
N ASN A 26 6.78 11.11 -5.20
CA ASN A 26 6.74 12.10 -6.28
C ASN A 26 7.05 11.41 -7.61
N THR A 27 6.92 12.13 -8.73
CA THR A 27 7.17 11.57 -10.07
C THR A 27 8.53 10.87 -10.17
N ARG A 28 9.58 11.45 -9.57
CA ARG A 28 10.95 10.91 -9.65
C ARG A 28 11.06 9.54 -8.99
N SER A 29 10.39 9.31 -7.85
CA SER A 29 10.36 7.99 -7.21
C SER A 29 9.35 7.03 -7.85
N MET A 30 8.24 7.54 -8.38
CA MET A 30 7.16 6.74 -8.97
C MET A 30 7.50 6.18 -10.36
N ILE A 31 8.37 6.85 -11.14
CA ILE A 31 8.75 6.40 -12.48
C ILE A 31 10.26 6.47 -12.78
N ASP A 32 10.92 7.62 -12.58
CA ASP A 32 12.31 7.80 -13.04
C ASP A 32 13.28 6.85 -12.33
N LEU A 33 13.07 6.62 -11.02
CA LEU A 33 13.85 5.69 -10.23
C LEU A 33 13.72 4.25 -10.73
N TRP A 34 12.55 3.86 -11.26
CA TRP A 34 12.37 2.54 -11.86
C TRP A 34 13.18 2.40 -13.16
N TYR A 35 13.18 3.43 -14.01
CA TYR A 35 14.04 3.45 -15.19
C TYR A 35 15.52 3.42 -14.83
N LYS A 36 15.93 4.17 -13.80
CA LYS A 36 17.30 4.14 -13.28
C LYS A 36 17.71 2.72 -12.88
N LYS A 37 16.90 2.07 -12.05
CA LYS A 37 17.15 0.69 -11.60
C LYS A 37 17.22 -0.27 -12.79
N PHE A 38 16.32 -0.12 -13.76
CA PHE A 38 16.33 -0.93 -14.98
C PHE A 38 17.60 -0.74 -15.80
N LEU A 39 18.02 0.50 -16.06
CA LEU A 39 19.24 0.80 -16.80
C LEU A 39 20.49 0.24 -16.11
N GLN A 40 20.55 0.39 -14.78
CA GLN A 40 21.66 -0.14 -13.98
C GLN A 40 21.68 -1.68 -14.00
N ALA A 41 20.53 -2.35 -13.89
CA ALA A 41 20.44 -3.80 -14.00
C ALA A 41 20.84 -4.28 -15.41
N LYS A 42 20.34 -3.62 -16.45
CA LYS A 42 20.69 -3.93 -17.84
C LYS A 42 22.19 -3.80 -18.11
N ALA A 43 22.84 -2.76 -17.55
CA ALA A 43 24.29 -2.59 -17.65
C ALA A 43 25.08 -3.72 -16.96
N ARG A 44 24.50 -4.39 -15.96
CA ARG A 44 25.06 -5.59 -15.31
C ARG A 44 24.68 -6.90 -16.00
N GLY A 45 23.89 -6.86 -17.08
CA GLY A 45 23.35 -8.06 -17.73
C GLY A 45 22.25 -8.76 -16.92
N GLU A 46 21.63 -8.06 -15.97
CA GLU A 46 20.58 -8.57 -15.11
C GLU A 46 19.19 -8.23 -15.65
N ASP A 47 18.24 -9.13 -15.44
CA ASP A 47 16.82 -8.88 -15.69
C ASP A 47 16.14 -8.43 -14.39
N MET A 48 15.89 -7.12 -14.28
CA MET A 48 15.26 -6.51 -13.11
C MET A 48 13.88 -7.11 -12.80
N GLN A 49 13.12 -7.53 -13.81
CA GLN A 49 11.76 -8.03 -13.59
C GLN A 49 11.78 -9.32 -12.76
N LYS A 50 12.85 -10.13 -12.87
CA LYS A 50 13.02 -11.36 -12.07
C LYS A 50 13.23 -11.11 -10.59
N ALA A 51 13.63 -9.89 -10.19
CA ALA A 51 13.79 -9.53 -8.79
C ALA A 51 12.45 -9.31 -8.07
N TYR A 52 11.37 -9.06 -8.82
CA TYR A 52 10.04 -8.79 -8.30
C TYR A 52 9.06 -9.89 -8.70
N ARG A 53 8.39 -10.48 -7.71
CA ARG A 53 7.42 -11.55 -7.95
C ARG A 53 6.11 -11.22 -7.28
N LEU A 54 5.01 -11.44 -7.99
CA LEU A 54 3.69 -11.25 -7.44
C LEU A 54 3.27 -12.51 -6.67
N SER A 55 2.66 -12.32 -5.50
CA SER A 55 2.09 -13.39 -4.71
C SER A 55 1.02 -14.12 -5.51
N PRO A 56 1.00 -15.47 -5.52
CA PRO A 56 -0.11 -16.24 -6.07
C PRO A 56 -1.46 -15.90 -5.41
N GLU A 57 -1.44 -15.28 -4.22
CA GLU A 57 -2.65 -14.94 -3.49
C GLU A 57 -3.46 -13.80 -4.12
N VAL A 58 -2.88 -13.01 -5.03
CA VAL A 58 -3.58 -11.90 -5.72
C VAL A 58 -4.87 -12.38 -6.35
N ASP A 59 -4.84 -13.48 -7.09
CA ASP A 59 -5.99 -13.98 -7.84
C ASP A 59 -7.10 -14.51 -6.90
N ALA A 60 -6.73 -14.94 -5.70
CA ALA A 60 -7.66 -15.47 -4.70
C ALA A 60 -8.05 -14.43 -3.62
N PHE A 61 -7.48 -13.23 -3.65
CA PHE A 61 -7.61 -12.25 -2.57
C PHE A 61 -9.05 -11.78 -2.40
N TRP A 62 -9.67 -11.21 -3.44
CA TRP A 62 -11.05 -10.72 -3.34
C TRP A 62 -12.08 -11.80 -2.97
N PRO A 63 -12.03 -13.02 -3.54
CA PRO A 63 -12.87 -14.11 -3.06
C PRO A 63 -12.68 -14.44 -1.58
N LYS A 64 -11.45 -14.35 -1.05
CA LYS A 64 -11.21 -14.55 0.39
C LYS A 64 -11.71 -13.36 1.22
N ILE A 65 -11.47 -12.13 0.77
CA ILE A 65 -11.94 -10.90 1.43
C ILE A 65 -13.46 -10.91 1.56
N LYS A 66 -14.20 -11.18 0.48
CA LYS A 66 -15.67 -11.19 0.47
C LYS A 66 -16.29 -12.24 1.40
N LYS A 67 -15.54 -13.25 1.86
CA LYS A 67 -16.00 -14.23 2.87
C LYS A 67 -16.01 -13.67 4.29
N ARG A 68 -15.24 -12.61 4.57
CA ARG A 68 -15.00 -12.06 5.92
C ARG A 68 -15.39 -10.59 6.03
N PHE A 69 -15.23 -9.85 4.94
CA PHE A 69 -15.55 -8.44 4.82
C PHE A 69 -16.79 -8.29 3.94
N LYS A 70 -17.88 -7.87 4.57
CA LYS A 70 -19.18 -7.65 3.92
C LYS A 70 -19.12 -6.31 3.20
N LEU A 71 -19.14 -6.38 1.87
CA LEU A 71 -19.25 -5.23 0.99
C LEU A 71 -20.71 -5.11 0.59
N ASP A 72 -21.36 -4.03 0.99
CA ASP A 72 -22.75 -3.71 0.66
C ASP A 72 -22.83 -2.67 -0.46
N ALA A 73 -24.05 -2.29 -0.84
CA ALA A 73 -24.28 -1.31 -1.91
C ALA A 73 -23.78 0.11 -1.55
N ASP A 74 -23.64 0.41 -0.26
CA ASP A 74 -23.21 1.71 0.25
C ASP A 74 -21.70 1.79 0.48
N THR A 75 -20.99 0.65 0.34
CA THR A 75 -19.54 0.58 0.45
C THR A 75 -18.89 1.40 -0.65
N LYS A 76 -18.14 2.43 -0.25
CA LYS A 76 -17.41 3.28 -1.19
C LYS A 76 -15.99 2.75 -1.39
N ALA A 77 -15.54 2.68 -2.64
CA ALA A 77 -14.16 2.31 -2.94
C ALA A 77 -13.36 3.45 -3.55
N TYR A 78 -12.10 3.53 -3.15
CA TYR A 78 -11.14 4.52 -3.56
C TYR A 78 -9.86 3.85 -4.04
N VAL A 79 -9.29 4.36 -5.13
CA VAL A 79 -8.01 3.89 -5.68
C VAL A 79 -7.06 5.07 -5.76
N SER A 80 -5.86 4.92 -5.21
CA SER A 80 -4.85 5.97 -5.27
C SER A 80 -3.44 5.45 -5.46
N ASP A 81 -2.47 6.34 -5.67
CA ASP A 81 -1.06 5.98 -5.70
C ASP A 81 -0.35 6.12 -4.34
N SER A 82 -0.91 6.90 -3.41
CA SER A 82 -0.30 7.19 -2.10
C SER A 82 -1.16 6.71 -0.96
N HIS A 83 -0.56 5.95 -0.06
CA HIS A 83 -1.31 5.33 1.03
C HIS A 83 -1.75 6.33 2.09
N ALA A 84 -1.11 7.50 2.13
CA ALA A 84 -1.49 8.63 2.96
C ALA A 84 -2.96 9.06 2.75
N LEU A 85 -3.55 8.80 1.59
CA LEU A 85 -4.95 9.10 1.32
C LEU A 85 -5.93 8.28 2.18
N SER A 86 -5.50 7.14 2.72
CA SER A 86 -6.26 6.38 3.73
C SER A 86 -6.67 7.27 4.92
N TYR A 87 -5.79 8.17 5.37
CA TYR A 87 -6.09 9.09 6.47
C TYR A 87 -7.27 10.00 6.13
N LYS A 88 -7.28 10.56 4.92
CA LYS A 88 -8.38 11.42 4.48
C LYS A 88 -9.68 10.64 4.33
N ILE A 89 -9.62 9.47 3.69
CA ILE A 89 -10.78 8.60 3.47
C ILE A 89 -11.40 8.17 4.79
N ALA A 90 -10.60 7.75 5.77
CA ALA A 90 -11.09 7.36 7.10
C ALA A 90 -11.85 8.51 7.79
N LYS A 91 -11.36 9.75 7.68
CA LYS A 91 -12.01 10.94 8.24
C LYS A 91 -13.32 11.27 7.52
N GLU A 92 -13.30 11.30 6.18
CA GLU A 92 -14.48 11.64 5.37
C GLU A 92 -15.61 10.62 5.53
N GLU A 93 -15.27 9.33 5.63
CA GLU A 93 -16.24 8.26 5.80
C GLU A 93 -16.61 7.98 7.27
N ASN A 94 -15.96 8.69 8.21
CA ASN A 94 -16.10 8.56 9.65
C ASN A 94 -15.80 7.15 10.16
N CYS A 95 -14.78 6.51 9.58
CA CYS A 95 -14.31 5.20 10.02
C CYS A 95 -13.71 5.31 11.43
N THR A 96 -14.07 4.37 12.29
CA THR A 96 -13.56 4.22 13.66
C THR A 96 -12.60 3.04 13.81
N VAL A 97 -12.58 2.13 12.83
CA VAL A 97 -11.69 0.95 12.79
C VAL A 97 -11.03 0.86 11.42
N VAL A 98 -9.75 0.47 11.41
CA VAL A 98 -9.00 0.18 10.17
C VAL A 98 -8.57 -1.28 10.14
N TYR A 99 -8.79 -1.93 9.00
CA TYR A 99 -8.13 -3.19 8.65
C TYR A 99 -7.15 -2.91 7.50
N LEU A 100 -5.87 -3.12 7.76
CA LEU A 100 -4.76 -2.82 6.87
C LEU A 100 -4.16 -4.12 6.32
N PHE A 101 -4.11 -4.27 5.00
CA PHE A 101 -3.34 -5.31 4.31
C PHE A 101 -2.15 -4.65 3.63
N ASP A 102 -0.95 -4.83 4.17
CA ASP A 102 0.23 -4.07 3.77
C ASP A 102 1.53 -4.82 4.10
N ALA A 103 2.61 -4.54 3.38
CA ALA A 103 3.94 -4.94 3.79
C ALA A 103 4.47 -4.14 5.01
N HIS A 104 3.90 -2.95 5.26
CA HIS A 104 4.30 -1.99 6.28
C HIS A 104 3.17 -1.69 7.27
N ALA A 105 3.51 -1.26 8.48
CA ALA A 105 2.50 -0.93 9.50
C ALA A 105 1.93 0.49 9.35
N ASP A 106 2.67 1.40 8.72
CA ASP A 106 2.34 2.83 8.58
C ASP A 106 2.00 3.56 9.89
N LEU A 107 2.55 3.04 10.99
CA LEU A 107 2.38 3.60 12.32
C LEU A 107 3.32 4.77 12.59
N GLY A 108 4.29 5.05 11.72
CA GLY A 108 5.26 6.11 11.87
C GLY A 108 6.64 5.61 12.31
N TYR A 109 7.63 5.80 11.44
CA TYR A 109 9.02 5.42 11.71
C TYR A 109 9.71 6.41 12.65
N GLY A 110 10.39 5.90 13.67
CA GLY A 110 11.03 6.72 14.71
C GLY A 110 10.21 6.90 15.99
N GLY A 111 9.12 6.15 16.15
CA GLY A 111 8.29 6.15 17.36
C GLY A 111 7.30 7.30 17.42
N LEU A 112 6.83 7.66 18.61
CA LEU A 112 5.73 8.63 18.80
C LEU A 112 5.99 10.03 18.22
N SER A 113 7.26 10.45 18.16
CA SER A 113 7.65 11.73 17.58
C SER A 113 7.31 11.83 16.09
N SER A 114 7.29 10.71 15.37
CA SER A 114 6.93 10.64 13.95
C SER A 114 5.49 11.14 13.67
N LEU A 115 4.62 11.09 14.67
CA LEU A 115 3.23 11.54 14.58
C LEU A 115 3.07 13.05 14.80
N ASN A 116 4.15 13.77 15.08
CA ASN A 116 4.14 15.23 15.15
C ASN A 116 4.37 15.88 13.78
N PHE A 117 4.81 15.10 12.78
CA PHE A 117 5.01 15.58 11.42
C PHE A 117 3.69 15.59 10.62
N GLU A 118 3.75 16.12 9.40
CA GLU A 118 2.63 16.06 8.45
C GLU A 118 2.26 14.61 8.10
N VAL A 119 1.01 14.41 7.69
CA VAL A 119 0.54 13.07 7.26
C VAL A 119 1.31 12.68 6.00
N ASN A 120 1.85 11.47 5.99
CA ASN A 120 2.49 10.85 4.83
C ASN A 120 2.28 9.33 4.87
N CYS A 121 2.75 8.61 3.85
CA CYS A 121 2.60 7.16 3.76
C CYS A 121 3.10 6.43 5.01
N SER A 122 4.21 6.87 5.62
CA SER A 122 4.79 6.14 6.74
C SER A 122 4.04 6.27 8.07
N ASN A 123 3.16 7.28 8.24
CA ASN A 123 2.60 7.62 9.55
C ASN A 123 1.08 7.81 9.56
N TRP A 124 0.39 7.61 8.44
CA TRP A 124 -1.02 7.95 8.31
C TRP A 124 -1.90 7.19 9.31
N LEU A 125 -1.61 5.90 9.54
CA LEU A 125 -2.38 5.05 10.45
C LEU A 125 -2.12 5.45 11.90
N GLY A 126 -0.85 5.64 12.26
CA GLY A 126 -0.47 6.14 13.58
C GLY A 126 -1.09 7.49 13.90
N LYS A 127 -1.22 8.38 12.89
CA LYS A 127 -1.88 9.68 13.05
C LYS A 127 -3.38 9.56 13.31
N LEU A 128 -4.08 8.66 12.61
CA LEU A 128 -5.51 8.42 12.88
C LEU A 128 -5.73 7.99 14.34
N LEU A 129 -4.87 7.12 14.87
CA LEU A 129 -4.93 6.68 16.27
C LEU A 129 -4.65 7.83 17.24
N LYS A 130 -3.59 8.60 17.00
CA LYS A 130 -3.21 9.73 17.86
C LYS A 130 -4.27 10.82 17.93
N GLU A 131 -4.93 11.10 16.80
CA GLU A 131 -5.99 12.10 16.72
C GLU A 131 -7.33 11.56 17.26
N GLY A 132 -7.41 10.29 17.64
CA GLY A 132 -8.65 9.66 18.11
C GLY A 132 -9.70 9.50 17.02
N GLN A 133 -9.31 9.60 15.75
CA GLN A 133 -10.22 9.39 14.62
C GLN A 133 -10.63 7.92 14.53
N ILE A 134 -9.69 7.02 14.82
CA ILE A 134 -9.92 5.58 14.93
C ILE A 134 -9.55 5.13 16.34
N ASN A 135 -10.25 4.12 16.83
CA ASN A 135 -10.00 3.52 18.14
C ASN A 135 -9.31 2.16 18.05
N GLU A 136 -9.24 1.56 16.86
CA GLU A 136 -8.63 0.26 16.63
C GLU A 136 -7.99 0.17 15.24
N ALA A 137 -6.78 -0.40 15.20
CA ALA A 137 -6.07 -0.74 13.98
C ALA A 137 -5.75 -2.25 13.95
N ASN A 138 -6.17 -2.93 12.89
CA ASN A 138 -5.92 -4.35 12.65
C ASN A 138 -5.03 -4.50 11.42
N ILE A 139 -3.81 -5.01 11.59
CA ILE A 139 -2.79 -5.08 10.54
C ILE A 139 -2.58 -6.54 10.15
N PHE A 140 -2.78 -6.85 8.87
CA PHE A 140 -2.39 -8.10 8.25
C PHE A 140 -1.13 -7.86 7.44
N TYR A 141 0.00 -8.33 7.96
CA TYR A 141 1.26 -8.19 7.25
C TYR A 141 1.32 -9.09 6.02
N SER A 142 2.00 -8.59 5.00
CA SER A 142 2.43 -9.39 3.86
C SER A 142 3.23 -10.61 4.34
N PRO A 143 3.10 -11.77 3.68
CA PRO A 143 4.05 -12.87 3.86
C PRO A 143 5.51 -12.49 3.55
N TYR A 144 5.72 -11.34 2.88
CA TYR A 144 7.02 -10.80 2.52
C TYR A 144 7.42 -9.57 3.36
N THR A 145 6.67 -9.25 4.41
CA THR A 145 7.01 -8.19 5.35
C THR A 145 8.33 -8.47 6.04
N VAL A 146 9.16 -7.43 6.17
CA VAL A 146 10.39 -7.45 6.97
C VAL A 146 10.22 -6.78 8.33
N GLU A 147 9.18 -5.96 8.49
CA GLU A 147 8.81 -5.33 9.74
C GLU A 147 8.36 -6.35 10.77
N LYS A 148 8.54 -6.02 12.04
CA LYS A 148 8.03 -6.83 13.13
C LYS A 148 7.21 -5.96 14.08
N PRO A 149 6.14 -6.48 14.69
CA PRO A 149 5.34 -5.74 15.66
C PRO A 149 6.17 -5.02 16.73
N GLU A 150 7.28 -5.62 17.16
CA GLU A 150 8.14 -5.08 18.22
C GLU A 150 8.82 -3.75 17.84
N TYR A 151 8.98 -3.49 16.53
CA TYR A 151 9.52 -2.20 16.05
C TYR A 151 8.61 -1.03 16.41
N PHE A 152 7.33 -1.30 16.66
CA PHE A 152 6.32 -0.31 17.00
C PHE A 152 5.83 -0.42 18.46
N ASN A 153 6.61 -1.05 19.35
CA ASN A 153 6.27 -1.19 20.78
C ASN A 153 5.77 0.11 21.45
N PRO A 154 6.37 1.30 21.23
CA PRO A 154 5.84 2.54 21.78
C PRO A 154 4.38 2.82 21.37
N MET A 155 4.03 2.52 20.12
CA MET A 155 2.65 2.67 19.63
C MET A 155 1.74 1.60 20.21
N ASN A 156 2.19 0.34 20.19
CA ASN A 156 1.44 -0.82 20.66
C ASN A 156 1.09 -0.70 22.16
N SER A 157 1.92 0.01 22.95
CA SER A 157 1.67 0.23 24.38
C SER A 157 0.60 1.29 24.68
N ILE A 158 0.25 2.13 23.71
CA ILE A 158 -0.64 3.29 23.90
C ILE A 158 -1.96 3.10 23.17
N TYR A 159 -1.91 2.50 21.97
CA TYR A 159 -3.05 2.37 21.08
C TYR A 159 -3.46 0.90 20.92
N ASN A 160 -4.75 0.67 20.64
CA ASN A 160 -5.28 -0.67 20.37
C ASN A 160 -4.90 -1.09 18.93
N ILE A 161 -3.71 -1.66 18.81
CA ILE A 161 -3.15 -2.15 17.55
C ILE A 161 -3.03 -3.67 17.65
N ARG A 162 -3.55 -4.36 16.65
CA ARG A 162 -3.51 -5.82 16.54
C ARG A 162 -2.84 -6.23 15.25
N TYR A 163 -1.91 -7.19 15.35
CA TYR A 163 -1.28 -7.82 14.20
C TYR A 163 -1.92 -9.19 14.03
N LEU A 164 -2.65 -9.36 12.93
CA LEU A 164 -3.52 -10.51 12.70
C LEU A 164 -2.98 -11.39 11.58
N ASP A 165 -3.30 -12.68 11.68
CA ASP A 165 -3.11 -13.65 10.62
C ASP A 165 -4.46 -13.90 9.93
N PHE A 166 -4.53 -13.59 8.63
CA PHE A 166 -5.75 -13.71 7.86
C PHE A 166 -6.25 -15.16 7.73
N SER A 167 -5.34 -16.15 7.78
CA SER A 167 -5.72 -17.57 7.75
C SER A 167 -6.55 -17.98 8.97
N ASN A 168 -6.33 -17.31 10.10
CA ASN A 168 -7.00 -17.54 11.37
C ASN A 168 -8.12 -16.52 11.65
N PHE A 169 -8.33 -15.55 10.75
CA PHE A 169 -9.35 -14.52 10.90
C PHE A 169 -10.75 -15.08 10.63
N LYS A 170 -11.60 -15.07 11.67
CA LYS A 170 -12.94 -15.69 11.64
C LYS A 170 -14.10 -14.71 11.77
N GLN A 171 -13.80 -13.43 11.93
CA GLN A 171 -14.84 -12.42 12.16
C GLN A 171 -15.46 -11.97 10.84
N ASP A 172 -16.74 -11.57 10.94
CA ASP A 172 -17.47 -10.90 9.87
C ASP A 172 -17.45 -9.39 10.13
N VAL A 173 -16.89 -8.61 9.21
CA VAL A 173 -16.73 -7.16 9.34
C VAL A 173 -17.54 -6.46 8.25
N ALA A 174 -18.42 -5.53 8.63
CA ALA A 174 -19.09 -4.66 7.67
C ALA A 174 -18.13 -3.54 7.25
N VAL A 175 -17.90 -3.38 5.94
CA VAL A 175 -16.95 -2.39 5.41
C VAL A 175 -17.72 -1.15 4.99
N SER A 176 -17.31 0.02 5.49
CA SER A 176 -17.90 1.30 5.06
C SER A 176 -17.14 1.90 3.89
N ALA A 177 -15.82 1.75 3.88
CA ALA A 177 -14.96 2.25 2.82
C ALA A 177 -13.83 1.27 2.51
N ILE A 178 -13.44 1.20 1.25
CA ILE A 178 -12.26 0.49 0.77
C ILE A 178 -11.29 1.50 0.20
N HIS A 179 -10.02 1.37 0.53
CA HIS A 179 -8.94 2.07 -0.14
C HIS A 179 -7.93 1.06 -0.67
N VAL A 180 -7.63 1.14 -1.98
CA VAL A 180 -6.58 0.38 -2.62
C VAL A 180 -5.50 1.34 -3.09
N CYS A 181 -4.29 1.21 -2.54
CA CYS A 181 -3.14 2.03 -2.89
C CYS A 181 -2.21 1.26 -3.84
N ARG A 182 -1.66 1.92 -4.85
CA ARG A 182 -0.62 1.36 -5.72
C ARG A 182 0.77 1.43 -5.09
N SER A 183 1.07 2.48 -4.32
CA SER A 183 2.39 2.75 -3.74
C SER A 183 3.50 2.74 -4.79
N GLY A 184 3.34 3.55 -5.85
CA GLY A 184 4.18 3.53 -7.04
C GLY A 184 5.69 3.77 -6.80
N ALA A 185 6.07 4.37 -5.68
CA ALA A 185 7.49 4.50 -5.30
C ALA A 185 8.13 3.15 -4.91
N TRP A 186 7.33 2.17 -4.47
CA TRP A 186 7.78 0.86 -3.99
C TRP A 186 7.28 -0.31 -4.86
N THR A 187 6.25 -0.09 -5.68
CA THR A 187 5.74 -1.11 -6.60
C THR A 187 6.18 -0.86 -8.05
N PRO A 188 6.68 -1.90 -8.75
CA PRO A 188 7.26 -1.72 -10.07
C PRO A 188 6.20 -1.44 -11.16
N PRO A 189 6.47 -0.52 -12.11
CA PRO A 189 5.52 -0.14 -13.17
C PRO A 189 5.06 -1.29 -14.07
N TRP A 190 5.89 -2.32 -14.30
CA TRP A 190 5.49 -3.46 -15.13
C TRP A 190 4.43 -4.36 -14.48
N LEU A 191 4.09 -4.13 -13.21
CA LEU A 191 2.97 -4.80 -12.54
C LEU A 191 1.66 -3.99 -12.59
N ASP A 192 1.64 -2.80 -13.21
CA ASP A 192 0.45 -1.93 -13.24
C ASP A 192 -0.75 -2.59 -13.93
N ASN A 193 -0.51 -3.43 -14.94
CA ASN A 193 -1.60 -4.19 -15.57
C ASN A 193 -2.22 -5.21 -14.61
N LYS A 194 -1.42 -5.84 -13.74
CA LYS A 194 -1.92 -6.74 -12.69
C LYS A 194 -2.63 -5.97 -11.57
N PHE A 195 -2.15 -4.78 -11.23
CA PHE A 195 -2.84 -3.88 -10.30
C PHE A 195 -4.23 -3.46 -10.82
N LYS A 196 -4.34 -3.08 -12.10
CA LYS A 196 -5.63 -2.78 -12.75
C LYS A 196 -6.59 -3.99 -12.68
N GLN A 197 -6.12 -5.18 -13.05
CA GLN A 197 -6.90 -6.43 -12.94
C GLN A 197 -7.35 -6.71 -11.49
N PHE A 198 -6.47 -6.46 -10.52
CA PHE A 198 -6.80 -6.60 -9.11
C PHE A 198 -7.92 -5.65 -8.69
N ILE A 199 -7.84 -4.37 -9.05
CA ILE A 199 -8.89 -3.38 -8.76
C ILE A 199 -10.22 -3.82 -9.39
N ASP A 200 -10.22 -4.24 -10.65
CA ASP A 200 -11.44 -4.67 -11.34
C ASP A 200 -12.07 -5.90 -10.64
N GLY A 201 -11.23 -6.80 -10.10
CA GLY A 201 -11.66 -7.96 -9.33
C GLY A 201 -12.41 -7.63 -8.02
N MET A 202 -12.29 -6.40 -7.52
CA MET A 202 -13.08 -5.91 -6.39
C MET A 202 -14.58 -6.00 -6.68
N GLY A 203 -14.99 -5.72 -7.92
CA GLY A 203 -16.36 -5.91 -8.39
C GLY A 203 -17.38 -4.89 -7.86
N ILE A 204 -16.93 -3.72 -7.40
CA ILE A 204 -17.78 -2.57 -7.07
C ILE A 204 -17.23 -1.28 -7.71
N PRO A 205 -18.05 -0.26 -7.95
CA PRO A 205 -17.58 1.03 -8.47
C PRO A 205 -16.57 1.69 -7.54
N TYR A 206 -15.57 2.36 -8.10
CA TYR A 206 -14.55 3.06 -7.33
C TYR A 206 -14.23 4.44 -7.90
N LYS A 207 -13.69 5.30 -7.04
CA LYS A 207 -13.18 6.62 -7.39
C LYS A 207 -11.66 6.61 -7.40
N THR A 208 -11.05 6.98 -8.52
CA THR A 208 -9.61 7.20 -8.60
C THR A 208 -9.24 8.57 -8.03
N MET A 209 -8.23 8.62 -7.16
CA MET A 209 -7.71 9.82 -6.52
C MET A 209 -6.20 9.88 -6.71
N SER A 210 -5.69 10.91 -7.39
CA SER A 210 -4.24 11.14 -7.55
C SER A 210 -3.43 9.88 -7.92
N CYS A 211 -3.95 9.08 -8.86
CA CYS A 211 -3.30 7.86 -9.34
C CYS A 211 -2.99 7.99 -10.84
N PRO A 212 -1.93 8.74 -11.21
CA PRO A 212 -1.59 8.91 -12.61
C PRO A 212 -1.13 7.58 -13.23
N GLU A 213 -1.48 7.37 -14.49
CA GLU A 213 -0.96 6.25 -15.26
C GLU A 213 0.55 6.39 -15.43
N ARG A 214 1.28 5.29 -15.19
CA ARG A 214 2.72 5.22 -15.41
C ARG A 214 3.00 4.69 -16.82
N LYS A 215 3.84 5.41 -17.56
CA LYS A 215 4.34 4.95 -18.86
C LYS A 215 5.65 4.19 -18.66
N TRP A 216 5.58 2.87 -18.80
CA TRP A 216 6.74 1.97 -18.74
C TRP A 216 7.01 1.39 -20.12
N ASP A 217 8.02 1.92 -20.80
CA ASP A 217 8.44 1.51 -22.14
C ASP A 217 9.98 1.53 -22.25
N PRO A 218 10.65 0.56 -21.61
CA PRO A 218 12.11 0.50 -21.59
C PRO A 218 12.76 0.25 -22.95
N ASP A 219 11.98 -0.18 -23.96
CA ASP A 219 12.48 -0.50 -25.30
C ASP A 219 12.60 0.74 -26.20
N HIS A 220 11.87 1.82 -25.88
CA HIS A 220 11.82 3.05 -26.67
C HIS A 220 12.36 4.29 -25.92
N ILE A 221 13.35 4.11 -25.05
CA ILE A 221 14.02 5.22 -24.34
C ILE A 221 15.11 5.89 -25.20
N SER A 222 15.05 7.21 -25.33
CA SER A 222 16.11 7.96 -26.03
C SER A 222 17.38 8.06 -25.19
N PHE A 223 18.51 8.42 -25.81
CA PHE A 223 19.75 8.67 -25.05
C PHE A 223 19.60 9.83 -24.05
N SER A 224 18.81 10.86 -24.39
CA SER A 224 18.51 11.96 -23.45
C SER A 224 17.72 11.46 -22.23
N ASP A 225 16.74 10.58 -22.45
CA ASP A 225 15.95 9.98 -21.37
C ASP A 225 16.84 9.14 -20.45
N GLN A 226 17.75 8.35 -21.02
CA GLN A 226 18.70 7.55 -20.25
C GLN A 226 19.56 8.41 -19.31
N ILE A 227 20.09 9.54 -19.79
CA ILE A 227 20.86 10.49 -18.95
C ILE A 227 19.96 11.03 -17.83
N ASN A 228 18.75 11.48 -18.16
CA ASN A 228 17.81 12.02 -17.18
C ASN A 228 17.45 10.99 -16.10
N TYR A 229 17.14 9.76 -16.48
CA TYR A 229 16.81 8.69 -15.53
C TYR A 229 18.00 8.30 -14.66
N LEU A 230 19.22 8.24 -15.20
CA LEU A 230 20.41 7.93 -14.38
C LEU A 230 20.69 9.00 -13.32
N MET A 231 20.28 10.25 -13.57
CA MET A 231 20.35 11.35 -12.60
C MET A 231 19.23 11.34 -11.55
N ALA A 232 18.24 10.44 -11.67
CA ALA A 232 17.13 10.30 -10.71
C ALA A 232 17.59 9.83 -9.32
#